data_AF-A0A6N7XJ51-F1
#
_entry.id   AF-A0A6N7XJ51-F1
#
_cell.length_a   1.000
_cell.length_b   1.000
_cell.length_c   1.000
_cell.angle_alpha   90.00
_cell.angle_beta   90.00
_cell.angle_gamma   90.00
#
_symmetry.space_group_name_H-M   'P 1'
#
loop_
_entity.id
_entity.type
_entity.pdbx_description
1 polymer ?
#
loop_
_entity_poly.entity_id
_entity_poly.type
_entity_poly.pdbx_seq_one_letter_code
_entity_poly.pdbx_strand_id
1 'polypeptide(L)'
;MHRLKNLSKKIMAMILAAELIAAAGMVLDILYTVYLTRQNARLQKQAEAIAVDLVQNQIAGEVTGTAKRTKKTGADLIEKAYVRRIAKKAENLEYVPASTDTNIGASEVYDIVQSAYSYSGGRLSRSSGTANGPNGKETYYNLNMSGVVRTMRGMGNTDAYWERKDGCKMLGNYIMVAANLSRHPRGSIVKTSLGLAIVCDTGGFASRNPTQIDIATNW
;
A
#
# COMPACT_ATOMS: atom_id res chain seq x y z
N MET A 1 -44.08 -20.47 58.55
CA MET A 1 -43.12 -19.34 58.64
C MET A 1 -41.87 -19.48 57.74
N HIS A 2 -41.29 -20.67 57.55
CA HIS A 2 -40.01 -20.83 56.81
C HIS A 2 -40.10 -20.53 55.30
N ARG A 3 -41.20 -20.91 54.62
CA ARG A 3 -41.42 -20.63 53.18
C ARG A 3 -41.55 -19.13 52.83
N LEU A 4 -42.17 -18.32 53.71
CA LEU A 4 -42.35 -16.87 53.51
C LEU A 4 -41.03 -16.10 53.56
N LYS A 5 -40.10 -16.51 54.45
CA LYS A 5 -38.75 -15.92 54.53
C LYS A 5 -37.91 -16.20 53.26
N ASN A 6 -38.07 -17.37 52.64
CA ASN A 6 -37.38 -17.70 51.40
C ASN A 6 -37.95 -16.97 50.18
N LEU A 7 -39.26 -16.72 50.16
CA LEU A 7 -39.90 -15.94 49.10
C LEU A 7 -39.45 -14.46 49.15
N SER A 8 -39.39 -13.87 50.35
CA SER A 8 -38.89 -12.51 50.56
C SER A 8 -37.43 -12.34 50.11
N LYS A 9 -36.55 -13.31 50.41
CA LYS A 9 -35.14 -13.29 49.95
C LYS A 9 -35.01 -13.36 48.43
N LYS A 10 -35.84 -14.17 47.76
CA LYS A 10 -35.83 -14.27 46.28
C LYS A 10 -36.29 -12.97 45.61
N ILE A 11 -37.33 -12.33 46.15
CA ILE A 11 -37.82 -11.04 45.64
C ILE A 11 -36.75 -9.96 45.81
N MET A 12 -36.11 -9.89 46.98
CA MET A 12 -35.04 -8.93 47.24
C MET A 12 -33.83 -9.14 46.32
N ALA A 13 -33.45 -10.39 46.03
CA ALA A 13 -32.38 -10.71 45.09
C ALA A 13 -32.70 -10.31 43.64
N MET A 14 -33.97 -10.43 43.20
CA MET A 14 -34.38 -9.97 41.87
C MET A 14 -34.35 -8.45 41.73
N ILE A 15 -34.73 -7.71 42.78
CA ILE A 15 -34.66 -6.24 42.78
C ILE A 15 -33.21 -5.77 42.68
N LEU A 16 -32.31 -6.34 43.51
CA LEU A 16 -30.88 -6.07 43.45
C LEU A 16 -30.26 -6.39 42.07
N ALA A 17 -30.68 -7.50 41.44
CA ALA A 17 -30.21 -7.85 40.11
C ALA A 17 -30.69 -6.85 39.04
N ALA A 18 -31.93 -6.37 39.12
CA ALA A 18 -32.47 -5.38 38.20
C ALA A 18 -31.75 -4.03 38.31
N GLU A 19 -31.47 -3.57 39.54
CA GLU A 19 -30.69 -2.34 39.80
C GLU A 19 -29.26 -2.45 39.26
N LEU A 20 -28.62 -3.61 39.42
CA LEU A 20 -27.27 -3.87 38.91
C LEU A 20 -27.23 -3.81 37.37
N ILE A 21 -28.25 -4.36 36.69
CA ILE A 21 -28.36 -4.32 35.22
C ILE A 21 -28.58 -2.89 34.73
N ALA A 22 -29.45 -2.12 35.40
CA ALA A 22 -29.69 -0.71 35.06
C ALA A 22 -28.43 0.13 35.25
N ALA A 23 -27.69 -0.08 36.35
CA ALA A 23 -26.41 0.59 36.60
C ALA A 23 -25.35 0.25 35.54
N ALA A 24 -25.25 -1.02 35.13
CA ALA A 24 -24.31 -1.44 34.09
C ALA A 24 -24.62 -0.80 32.72
N GLY A 25 -25.91 -0.67 32.36
CA GLY A 25 -26.35 0.01 31.14
C GLY A 25 -25.95 1.49 31.10
N MET A 26 -26.16 2.20 32.21
CA MET A 26 -25.75 3.61 32.32
C MET A 26 -24.23 3.78 32.22
N VAL A 27 -23.44 2.88 32.83
CA VAL A 27 -21.97 2.94 32.75
C VAL A 27 -21.48 2.73 31.32
N LEU A 28 -22.07 1.80 30.57
CA LEU A 28 -21.70 1.54 29.17
C LEU A 28 -21.98 2.75 28.28
N ASP A 29 -23.13 3.41 28.48
CA ASP A 29 -23.53 4.61 27.73
C ASP A 29 -22.61 5.81 28.03
N ILE A 30 -22.21 5.98 29.30
CA ILE A 30 -21.22 6.98 29.70
C ILE A 30 -19.87 6.70 29.03
N LEU A 31 -19.39 5.45 29.05
CA LEU A 31 -18.12 5.08 28.41
C LEU A 31 -18.15 5.31 26.90
N TYR A 32 -19.26 5.00 26.24
CA TYR A 32 -19.45 5.23 24.81
C TYR A 32 -19.49 6.73 24.49
N THR A 33 -20.20 7.53 25.28
CA THR A 33 -20.25 8.99 25.16
C THR A 33 -18.87 9.61 25.33
N VAL A 34 -18.10 9.18 26.33
CA VAL A 34 -16.71 9.62 26.54
C VAL A 34 -15.82 9.23 25.36
N TYR A 35 -15.97 8.01 24.82
CA TYR A 35 -15.23 7.57 23.64
C TYR A 35 -15.51 8.46 22.42
N LEU A 36 -16.78 8.69 22.09
CA LEU A 36 -17.19 9.53 20.97
C LEU A 36 -16.70 10.98 21.14
N THR A 37 -16.81 11.52 22.35
CA THR A 37 -16.34 12.89 22.66
C THR A 37 -14.85 13.03 22.43
N ARG A 38 -14.05 12.02 22.81
CA ARG A 38 -12.60 12.01 22.57
C ARG A 38 -12.24 11.90 21.09
N GLN A 39 -12.98 11.13 20.30
CA GLN A 39 -12.77 11.05 18.85
C GLN A 39 -13.11 12.39 18.17
N ASN A 40 -14.24 13.00 18.54
CA ASN A 40 -14.65 14.29 17.99
C ASN A 40 -13.64 15.40 18.33
N ALA A 41 -13.13 15.44 19.56
CA ALA A 41 -12.08 16.40 19.94
C ALA A 41 -10.77 16.21 19.14
N ARG A 42 -10.40 14.96 18.81
CA ARG A 42 -9.24 14.68 17.95
C ARG A 42 -9.44 15.18 16.52
N LEU A 43 -10.62 14.94 15.95
CA LEU A 43 -10.98 15.41 14.61
C LEU A 43 -11.02 16.93 14.55
N GLN A 44 -11.59 17.58 15.57
CA GLN A 44 -11.63 19.03 15.65
C GLN A 44 -10.23 19.64 15.76
N LYS A 45 -9.35 19.07 16.59
CA LYS A 45 -7.94 19.50 16.69
C LYS A 45 -7.17 19.32 15.38
N GLN A 46 -7.45 18.26 14.63
CA GLN A 46 -6.87 18.05 13.29
C GLN A 46 -7.39 19.09 12.29
N ALA A 47 -8.68 19.38 12.31
CA ALA A 47 -9.30 20.40 11.46
C ALA A 47 -8.74 21.81 11.76
N GLU A 48 -8.57 22.15 13.04
CA GLU A 48 -7.94 23.40 13.47
C GLU A 48 -6.48 23.50 13.01
N ALA A 49 -5.69 22.43 13.13
CA ALA A 49 -4.32 22.41 12.63
C ALA A 49 -4.23 22.64 11.11
N ILE A 50 -5.16 22.06 10.35
CA ILE A 50 -5.27 22.28 8.90
C ILE A 50 -5.67 23.74 8.61
N ALA A 51 -6.64 24.29 9.36
CA ALA A 51 -7.07 25.67 9.19
C ALA A 51 -5.94 26.68 9.48
N VAL A 52 -5.14 26.43 10.51
CA VAL A 52 -3.96 27.26 10.85
C VAL A 52 -2.92 27.22 9.73
N ASP A 53 -2.60 26.05 9.17
CA ASP A 53 -1.66 25.93 8.04
C ASP A 53 -2.16 26.70 6.80
N LEU A 54 -3.47 26.65 6.52
CA LEU A 54 -4.08 27.40 5.42
C LEU A 54 -4.00 28.92 5.62
N VAL A 55 -4.27 29.41 6.83
CA VAL A 55 -4.19 30.84 7.16
C VAL A 55 -2.74 31.34 7.13
N GLN A 56 -1.79 30.58 7.68
CA GLN A 56 -0.36 30.92 7.63
C GLN A 56 0.15 31.00 6.17
N ASN A 57 -0.26 30.06 5.32
CA ASN A 57 0.07 30.08 3.90
C ASN A 57 -0.59 31.24 3.15
N GLN A 58 -1.73 31.75 3.60
CA GLN A 58 -2.40 32.91 3.04
C GLN A 58 -1.70 34.22 3.45
N ILE A 59 -1.34 34.37 4.73
CA ILE A 59 -0.59 35.53 5.24
C ILE A 59 0.80 35.59 4.58
N ALA A 60 1.51 34.46 4.47
CA ALA A 60 2.81 34.40 3.78
C ALA A 60 2.72 34.80 2.29
N GLY A 61 1.58 34.57 1.64
CA GLY A 61 1.33 34.96 0.25
C GLY A 61 1.03 36.44 0.05
N GLU A 62 0.53 37.15 1.06
CA GLU A 62 0.24 38.59 1.00
C GLU A 62 1.52 39.45 1.18
N VAL A 63 2.54 38.93 1.88
CA VAL A 63 3.79 39.66 2.15
C VAL A 63 4.74 39.69 0.95
N THR A 64 4.65 38.73 0.02
CA THR A 64 5.53 38.63 -1.14
C THR A 64 4.76 38.94 -2.43
N GLY A 65 4.44 40.21 -2.66
CA GLY A 65 3.82 40.66 -3.91
C GLY A 65 4.69 40.32 -5.11
N THR A 66 4.33 39.25 -5.84
CA THR A 66 4.59 38.93 -7.28
C THR A 66 4.47 37.43 -7.52
N ALA A 67 3.24 36.90 -7.59
CA ALA A 67 3.00 35.64 -8.28
C ALA A 67 1.55 35.57 -8.73
N LYS A 68 1.33 35.42 -10.04
CA LYS A 68 0.05 34.92 -10.58
C LYS A 68 -0.21 33.55 -9.94
N ARG A 69 -0.97 33.49 -8.84
CA ARG A 69 -1.45 32.23 -8.24
C ARG A 69 -2.89 32.00 -8.70
N THR A 70 -3.06 31.09 -9.64
CA THR A 70 -4.32 30.33 -9.77
C THR A 70 -4.59 29.68 -8.41
N LYS A 71 -5.74 30.00 -7.79
CA LYS A 71 -6.18 29.37 -6.54
C LYS A 71 -6.39 27.88 -6.82
N LYS A 72 -5.45 27.03 -6.39
CA LYS A 72 -5.61 25.58 -6.45
C LYS A 72 -6.71 25.16 -5.50
N THR A 73 -7.64 24.34 -5.97
CA THR A 73 -8.81 23.92 -5.21
C THR A 73 -8.43 22.85 -4.17
N GLY A 74 -9.30 22.59 -3.19
CA GLY A 74 -9.09 21.49 -2.23
C GLY A 74 -8.94 20.13 -2.91
N ALA A 75 -9.58 19.92 -4.07
CA ALA A 75 -9.44 18.71 -4.87
C ALA A 75 -8.02 18.55 -5.42
N ASP A 76 -7.43 19.62 -5.97
CA ASP A 76 -6.05 19.61 -6.50
C ASP A 76 -5.03 19.24 -5.43
N LEU A 77 -5.26 19.67 -4.18
CA LEU A 77 -4.38 19.36 -3.05
C LEU A 77 -4.50 17.90 -2.62
N ILE A 78 -5.72 17.34 -2.64
CA ILE A 78 -5.98 15.93 -2.33
C ILE A 78 -5.33 15.03 -3.39
N GLU A 79 -5.52 15.35 -4.67
CA GLU A 79 -4.91 14.63 -5.79
C GLU A 79 -3.38 14.67 -5.69
N LYS A 80 -2.79 15.85 -5.48
CA LYS A 80 -1.35 16.00 -5.30
C LYS A 80 -0.82 15.25 -4.06
N ALA A 81 -1.61 15.11 -3.01
CA ALA A 81 -1.24 14.33 -1.83
C ALA A 81 -1.32 12.81 -2.10
N TYR A 82 -2.30 12.37 -2.88
CA TYR A 82 -2.44 10.99 -3.33
C TYR A 82 -1.26 10.55 -4.21
N VAL A 83 -0.95 11.33 -5.24
CA VAL A 83 0.19 11.09 -6.15
C VAL A 83 1.50 11.01 -5.37
N ARG A 84 1.76 11.99 -4.49
CA ARG A 84 2.96 11.99 -3.63
C ARG A 84 3.08 10.75 -2.77
N ARG A 85 1.97 10.24 -2.23
CA ARG A 85 1.96 9.03 -1.40
C ARG A 85 2.34 7.80 -2.20
N ILE A 86 1.81 7.65 -3.41
CA ILE A 86 2.14 6.54 -4.30
C ILE A 86 3.60 6.59 -4.71
N ALA A 87 4.08 7.76 -5.16
CA ALA A 87 5.47 7.95 -5.53
C ALA A 87 6.40 7.58 -4.36
N LYS A 88 6.08 8.04 -3.14
CA LYS A 88 6.90 7.75 -1.96
C LYS A 88 6.96 6.26 -1.63
N LYS A 89 5.84 5.54 -1.76
CA LYS A 89 5.82 4.08 -1.60
C LYS A 89 6.70 3.39 -2.64
N ALA A 90 6.57 3.76 -3.91
CA ALA A 90 7.36 3.18 -4.98
C ALA A 90 8.88 3.47 -4.81
N GLU A 91 9.24 4.70 -4.42
CA GLU A 91 10.63 5.09 -4.08
C GLU A 91 11.19 4.25 -2.92
N ASN A 92 10.36 3.97 -1.92
CA ASN A 92 10.69 3.15 -0.75
C ASN A 92 10.66 1.64 -1.04
N LEU A 93 10.38 1.22 -2.29
CA LEU A 93 10.21 -0.18 -2.67
C LEU A 93 9.09 -0.89 -1.88
N GLU A 94 8.06 -0.12 -1.53
CA GLU A 94 6.81 -0.66 -1.01
C GLU A 94 5.87 -0.99 -2.17
N TYR A 95 5.10 -2.06 -2.01
CA TYR A 95 4.12 -2.48 -3.01
C TYR A 95 2.98 -1.44 -3.15
N VAL A 96 2.69 -1.08 -4.40
CA VAL A 96 1.58 -0.25 -4.83
C VAL A 96 0.68 -1.08 -5.74
N PRO A 97 -0.60 -1.32 -5.36
CA PRO A 97 -1.51 -2.09 -6.20
C PRO A 97 -1.74 -1.41 -7.55
N ALA A 98 -1.95 -2.21 -8.60
CA ALA A 98 -2.34 -1.68 -9.90
C ALA A 98 -3.70 -0.97 -9.83
N SER A 99 -3.93 -0.04 -10.76
CA SER A 99 -5.29 0.48 -10.94
C SER A 99 -6.21 -0.67 -11.38
N THR A 100 -7.50 -0.56 -11.07
CA THR A 100 -8.51 -1.50 -11.53
C THR A 100 -8.88 -1.33 -13.01
N ASP A 101 -8.21 -0.43 -13.73
CA ASP A 101 -8.46 -0.20 -15.15
C ASP A 101 -8.04 -1.40 -15.99
N THR A 102 -8.73 -1.62 -17.10
CA THR A 102 -8.42 -2.72 -18.03
C THR A 102 -7.09 -2.52 -18.75
N ASN A 103 -6.54 -1.30 -18.77
CA ASN A 103 -5.28 -0.96 -19.41
C ASN A 103 -4.28 -0.38 -18.38
N ILE A 104 -3.73 -1.26 -17.55
CA ILE A 104 -2.78 -0.89 -16.48
C ILE A 104 -1.60 -0.08 -17.04
N GLY A 105 -1.06 -0.45 -18.20
CA GLY A 105 0.08 0.22 -18.83
C GLY A 105 -0.19 1.64 -19.32
N ALA A 106 -1.44 2.10 -19.27
CA ALA A 106 -1.85 3.48 -19.57
C ALA A 106 -2.45 4.20 -18.34
N SER A 107 -2.39 3.59 -17.15
CA SER A 107 -2.92 4.17 -15.93
C SER A 107 -1.94 5.16 -15.30
N GLU A 108 -2.47 6.21 -14.66
CA GLU A 108 -1.65 7.20 -13.95
C GLU A 108 -0.84 6.54 -12.81
N VAL A 109 -1.43 5.57 -12.11
CA VAL A 109 -0.74 4.83 -11.04
C VAL A 109 0.49 4.11 -11.58
N TYR A 110 0.38 3.46 -12.74
CA TYR A 110 1.51 2.82 -13.39
C TYR A 110 2.61 3.82 -13.73
N ASP A 111 2.25 4.97 -14.32
CA ASP A 111 3.22 6.02 -14.68
C ASP A 111 3.95 6.57 -13.46
N ILE A 112 3.23 6.81 -12.35
CA ILE A 112 3.84 7.24 -11.09
C ILE A 112 4.83 6.18 -10.59
N VAL A 113 4.44 4.91 -10.56
CA VAL A 113 5.30 3.81 -10.09
C VAL A 113 6.55 3.68 -10.97
N GLN A 114 6.43 3.76 -12.30
CA GLN A 114 7.59 3.69 -13.19
C GLN A 114 8.50 4.92 -13.05
N SER A 115 7.93 6.10 -12.84
CA SER A 115 8.71 7.35 -12.68
C SER A 115 9.50 7.41 -11.37
N ALA A 116 9.11 6.64 -10.35
CA ALA A 116 9.78 6.59 -9.06
C ALA A 116 11.21 6.02 -9.13
N TYR A 117 11.58 5.40 -10.25
CA TYR A 117 12.89 4.80 -10.42
C TYR A 117 13.42 4.89 -11.85
N SER A 118 14.65 5.38 -11.99
CA SER A 118 15.41 5.35 -13.24
C SER A 118 16.74 4.63 -13.06
N TYR A 119 17.17 3.89 -14.08
CA TYR A 119 18.48 3.24 -14.14
C TYR A 119 19.32 3.80 -15.30
N SER A 120 20.55 4.24 -15.00
CA SER A 120 21.45 4.86 -15.97
C SER A 120 22.50 3.91 -16.58
N GLY A 121 22.59 2.67 -16.09
CA GLY A 121 23.53 1.67 -16.60
C GLY A 121 23.03 0.93 -17.84
N GLY A 122 23.84 -0.01 -18.32
CA GLY A 122 23.47 -0.88 -19.43
C GLY A 122 22.21 -1.68 -19.12
N ARG A 123 21.25 -1.67 -20.05
CA ARG A 123 19.94 -2.30 -19.88
C ARG A 123 19.94 -3.70 -20.47
N LEU A 124 19.29 -4.64 -19.80
CA LEU A 124 19.07 -5.97 -20.34
C LEU A 124 18.27 -5.90 -21.65
N SER A 125 18.67 -6.67 -22.65
CA SER A 125 17.94 -6.80 -23.91
C SER A 125 18.01 -8.23 -24.44
N ARG A 126 17.18 -8.54 -25.42
CA ARG A 126 17.20 -9.82 -26.14
C ARG A 126 18.59 -10.16 -26.68
N SER A 127 19.27 -9.17 -27.25
CA SER A 127 20.58 -9.36 -27.87
C SER A 127 21.72 -9.37 -26.86
N SER A 128 21.60 -8.68 -25.72
CA SER A 128 22.70 -8.62 -24.74
C SER A 128 22.86 -9.93 -23.96
N GLY A 129 21.81 -10.73 -23.81
CA GLY A 129 21.86 -11.98 -23.04
C GLY A 129 21.84 -11.74 -21.52
N THR A 130 22.59 -10.73 -21.08
CA THR A 130 22.83 -10.36 -19.69
C THR A 130 22.99 -8.84 -19.56
N ALA A 131 22.87 -8.34 -18.34
CA ALA A 131 23.25 -6.98 -17.96
C ALA A 131 23.78 -6.96 -16.52
N ASN A 132 24.42 -5.87 -16.11
CA ASN A 132 24.67 -5.57 -14.71
C ASN A 132 23.60 -4.59 -14.28
N GLY A 133 22.67 -5.04 -13.45
CA GLY A 133 21.61 -4.22 -12.88
C GLY A 133 21.92 -3.78 -11.44
N PRO A 134 20.95 -3.10 -10.80
CA PRO A 134 21.11 -2.53 -9.46
C PRO A 134 21.41 -3.56 -8.36
N ASN A 135 20.98 -4.80 -8.57
CA ASN A 135 21.16 -5.90 -7.61
C ASN A 135 22.31 -6.84 -7.97
N GLY A 136 22.96 -6.67 -9.13
CA GLY A 136 23.99 -7.58 -9.63
C GLY A 136 23.70 -8.03 -11.06
N LYS A 137 24.10 -9.25 -11.41
CA LYS A 137 23.86 -9.80 -12.74
C LYS A 137 22.37 -9.93 -13.01
N GLU A 138 21.94 -9.51 -14.19
CA GLU A 138 20.60 -9.73 -14.70
C GLU A 138 20.63 -10.66 -15.91
N THR A 139 19.68 -11.58 -15.95
CA THR A 139 19.39 -12.48 -17.09
C THR A 139 17.90 -12.39 -17.41
N TYR A 140 17.46 -13.10 -18.44
CA TYR A 140 16.04 -13.24 -18.76
C TYR A 140 15.64 -14.69 -18.98
N TYR A 141 14.35 -14.95 -18.83
CA TYR A 141 13.71 -16.20 -19.18
C TYR A 141 12.34 -15.97 -19.79
N ASN A 142 11.96 -16.86 -20.70
CA ASN A 142 10.65 -16.88 -21.35
C ASN A 142 9.95 -18.20 -21.03
N LEU A 143 9.34 -18.26 -19.86
CA LEU A 143 8.54 -19.40 -19.42
C LEU A 143 7.05 -19.05 -19.38
N ASN A 144 6.22 -20.09 -19.43
CA ASN A 144 4.79 -19.96 -19.17
C ASN A 144 4.58 -19.57 -17.69
N MET A 145 4.08 -18.35 -17.47
CA MET A 145 3.93 -17.79 -16.11
C MET A 145 2.72 -18.30 -15.35
N SER A 146 1.88 -19.17 -15.92
CA SER A 146 0.65 -19.63 -15.26
C SER A 146 0.88 -20.24 -13.87
N GLY A 147 1.93 -21.04 -13.70
CA GLY A 147 2.31 -21.62 -12.40
C GLY A 147 2.82 -20.57 -11.40
N VAL A 148 3.62 -19.62 -11.88
CA VAL A 148 4.15 -18.51 -11.09
C VAL A 148 3.01 -17.58 -10.62
N VAL A 149 2.11 -17.20 -11.54
CA VAL A 149 0.94 -16.39 -11.23
C VAL A 149 0.05 -17.12 -10.22
N ARG A 150 -0.23 -18.41 -10.41
CA ARG A 150 -1.00 -19.22 -9.44
C ARG A 150 -0.39 -19.20 -8.04
N THR A 151 0.94 -19.30 -7.96
CA THR A 151 1.67 -19.21 -6.68
C THR A 151 1.44 -17.86 -6.02
N MET A 152 1.57 -16.77 -6.79
CA MET A 152 1.30 -15.41 -6.29
C MET A 152 -0.16 -15.23 -5.86
N ARG A 153 -1.13 -15.86 -6.55
CA ARG A 153 -2.54 -15.87 -6.12
C ARG A 153 -2.73 -16.59 -4.80
N GLY A 154 -2.06 -17.73 -4.60
CA GLY A 154 -2.09 -18.45 -3.32
C GLY A 154 -1.54 -17.62 -2.15
N MET A 155 -0.74 -16.60 -2.44
CA MET A 155 -0.21 -15.63 -1.47
C MET A 155 -1.07 -14.36 -1.34
N GLY A 156 -2.21 -14.27 -2.04
CA GLY A 156 -3.15 -13.16 -1.95
C GLY A 156 -2.92 -12.01 -2.95
N ASN A 157 -1.98 -12.13 -3.90
CA ASN A 157 -1.85 -11.12 -4.96
C ASN A 157 -3.02 -11.21 -5.94
N THR A 158 -3.65 -10.08 -6.28
CA THR A 158 -4.80 -10.01 -7.20
C THR A 158 -4.53 -9.21 -8.48
N ASP A 159 -3.31 -8.68 -8.66
CA ASP A 159 -2.99 -7.83 -9.81
C ASP A 159 -3.07 -8.57 -11.14
N ALA A 160 -3.47 -7.92 -12.23
CA ALA A 160 -3.49 -8.57 -13.54
C ALA A 160 -2.09 -8.97 -14.04
N TYR A 161 -2.02 -10.12 -14.72
CA TYR A 161 -0.86 -10.49 -15.54
C TYR A 161 -1.03 -9.87 -16.93
N TRP A 162 0.03 -9.25 -17.46
CA TRP A 162 0.04 -8.66 -18.81
C TRP A 162 1.47 -8.55 -19.35
N GLU A 163 1.63 -8.20 -20.62
CA GLU A 163 2.95 -8.00 -21.24
C GLU A 163 3.15 -6.53 -21.59
N ARG A 164 4.25 -5.95 -21.12
CA ARG A 164 4.65 -4.58 -21.46
C ARG A 164 5.16 -4.54 -22.89
N LYS A 165 5.11 -3.35 -23.51
CA LYS A 165 5.53 -3.12 -24.91
C LYS A 165 6.96 -3.58 -25.23
N ASP A 166 7.86 -3.60 -24.24
CA ASP A 166 9.25 -4.07 -24.37
C ASP A 166 9.43 -5.58 -24.14
N GLY A 167 8.31 -6.30 -23.97
CA GLY A 167 8.27 -7.74 -23.76
C GLY A 167 8.44 -8.18 -22.32
N CYS A 168 8.58 -7.28 -21.35
CA CYS A 168 8.57 -7.65 -19.95
C CYS A 168 7.21 -8.24 -19.56
N LYS A 169 7.21 -9.39 -18.91
CA LYS A 169 6.00 -9.97 -18.32
C LYS A 169 5.73 -9.28 -16.99
N MET A 170 4.51 -8.82 -16.80
CA MET A 170 4.11 -7.91 -15.73
C MET A 170 3.12 -8.59 -14.79
N LEU A 171 3.18 -8.23 -13.52
CA LEU A 171 2.16 -8.48 -12.53
C LEU A 171 1.80 -7.15 -11.87
N GLY A 172 0.66 -6.60 -12.26
CA GLY A 172 0.26 -5.24 -11.87
C GLY A 172 1.20 -4.19 -12.43
N ASN A 173 1.71 -3.31 -11.56
CA ASN A 173 2.62 -2.24 -11.95
C ASN A 173 4.07 -2.70 -12.16
N TYR A 174 4.39 -3.96 -11.89
CA TYR A 174 5.76 -4.43 -11.70
C TYR A 174 6.14 -5.52 -12.68
N ILE A 175 7.41 -5.51 -13.10
CA ILE A 175 8.00 -6.59 -13.90
C ILE A 175 8.11 -7.85 -13.03
N MET A 176 7.72 -9.01 -13.53
CA MET A 176 7.88 -10.27 -12.82
C MET A 176 9.34 -10.73 -12.89
N VAL A 177 9.92 -11.09 -11.75
CA VAL A 177 11.29 -11.61 -11.69
C VAL A 177 11.41 -12.86 -10.82
N ALA A 178 12.45 -13.65 -11.11
CA ALA A 178 12.94 -14.68 -10.21
C ALA A 178 14.16 -14.16 -9.44
N ALA A 179 14.28 -14.53 -8.15
CA ALA A 179 15.39 -14.12 -7.29
C ALA A 179 15.73 -15.20 -6.25
N ASN A 180 16.80 -14.98 -5.49
CA ASN A 180 17.04 -15.74 -4.27
C ASN A 180 16.05 -15.29 -3.17
N LEU A 181 15.17 -16.20 -2.75
CA LEU A 181 14.06 -15.89 -1.85
C LEU A 181 14.48 -15.58 -0.40
N SER A 182 15.67 -16.01 0.02
CA SER A 182 16.23 -15.63 1.33
C SER A 182 16.69 -14.17 1.36
N ARG A 183 16.95 -13.57 0.19
CA ARG A 183 17.33 -12.15 0.06
C ARG A 183 16.15 -11.28 -0.36
N HIS A 184 15.35 -11.76 -1.29
CA HIS A 184 14.16 -11.09 -1.80
C HIS A 184 12.97 -12.05 -1.73
N PRO A 185 12.22 -12.07 -0.62
CA PRO A 185 11.02 -12.91 -0.50
C PRO A 185 10.01 -12.62 -1.60
N ARG A 186 9.18 -13.60 -1.93
CA ARG A 186 8.08 -13.40 -2.90
C ARG A 186 7.20 -12.23 -2.48
N GLY A 187 6.84 -11.38 -3.44
CA GLY A 187 6.08 -10.14 -3.25
C GLY A 187 6.93 -8.90 -2.93
N SER A 188 8.22 -9.06 -2.63
CA SER A 188 9.11 -7.90 -2.44
C SER A 188 9.34 -7.14 -3.75
N ILE A 189 9.48 -5.82 -3.64
CA ILE A 189 9.78 -4.95 -4.77
C ILE A 189 11.30 -4.76 -4.86
N VAL A 190 11.85 -4.94 -6.06
CA VAL A 190 13.28 -4.79 -6.35
C VAL A 190 13.50 -3.90 -7.57
N LYS A 191 14.69 -3.29 -7.63
CA LYS A 191 15.12 -2.49 -8.78
C LYS A 191 15.78 -3.40 -9.82
N THR A 192 15.45 -3.20 -11.09
CA THR A 192 16.13 -3.88 -12.22
C THR A 192 16.62 -2.86 -13.24
N SER A 193 17.46 -3.28 -14.19
CA SER A 193 17.83 -2.41 -15.31
C SER A 193 16.63 -2.03 -16.20
N LEU A 194 15.50 -2.75 -16.09
CA LEU A 194 14.30 -2.53 -16.88
C LEU A 194 13.16 -1.79 -16.14
N GLY A 195 13.32 -1.52 -14.84
CA GLY A 195 12.34 -0.83 -14.00
C GLY A 195 12.12 -1.49 -12.64
N LEU A 196 11.08 -1.06 -11.92
CA LEU A 196 10.66 -1.74 -10.68
C LEU A 196 10.04 -3.10 -11.00
N ALA A 197 10.42 -4.08 -10.18
CA ALA A 197 10.03 -5.48 -10.35
C ALA A 197 9.48 -6.06 -9.05
N ILE A 198 8.64 -7.08 -9.17
CA ILE A 198 8.09 -7.87 -8.07
C ILE A 198 8.67 -9.28 -8.15
N VAL A 199 9.22 -9.76 -7.04
CA VAL A 199 9.72 -11.14 -6.97
C VAL A 199 8.55 -12.10 -6.95
N CYS A 200 8.42 -12.92 -7.98
CA CYS A 200 7.37 -13.93 -8.07
C CYS A 200 7.91 -15.36 -7.99
N ASP A 201 9.17 -15.56 -8.39
CA ASP A 201 9.73 -16.89 -8.57
C ASP A 201 11.17 -17.01 -8.06
N THR A 202 11.72 -18.22 -8.21
CA THR A 202 13.12 -18.53 -7.94
C THR A 202 13.61 -19.56 -8.96
N GLY A 203 14.93 -19.75 -9.04
CA GLY A 203 15.52 -20.71 -9.97
C GLY A 203 16.83 -21.28 -9.43
N GLY A 204 17.34 -22.31 -10.12
CA GLY A 204 18.60 -22.96 -9.73
C GLY A 204 19.82 -22.03 -9.73
N PHE A 205 19.76 -20.87 -10.39
CA PHE A 205 20.81 -19.85 -10.32
C PHE A 205 20.96 -19.28 -8.90
N ALA A 206 19.88 -19.23 -8.12
CA ALA A 206 19.84 -18.50 -6.85
C ALA A 206 20.80 -19.08 -5.80
N SER A 207 21.14 -20.36 -5.89
CA SER A 207 22.11 -21.02 -5.00
C SER A 207 23.56 -20.71 -5.38
N ARG A 208 23.83 -20.38 -6.64
CA ARG A 208 25.18 -20.11 -7.18
C ARG A 208 25.48 -18.62 -7.25
N ASN A 209 24.46 -17.81 -7.52
CA ASN A 209 24.55 -16.37 -7.59
C ASN A 209 23.35 -15.72 -6.87
N PRO A 210 23.41 -15.57 -5.53
CA PRO A 210 22.30 -15.03 -4.74
C PRO A 210 21.91 -13.59 -5.05
N THR A 211 22.75 -12.85 -5.78
CA THR A 211 22.48 -11.47 -6.20
C THR A 211 21.89 -11.38 -7.61
N GLN A 212 21.86 -12.48 -8.36
CA GLN A 212 21.29 -12.49 -9.69
C GLN A 212 19.77 -12.28 -9.65
N ILE A 213 19.26 -11.51 -10.61
CA ILE A 213 17.85 -11.35 -10.90
C ILE A 213 17.59 -11.90 -12.30
N ASP A 214 16.61 -12.78 -12.43
CA ASP A 214 16.18 -13.31 -13.72
C ASP A 214 14.85 -12.65 -14.09
N ILE A 215 14.79 -11.95 -15.22
CA ILE A 215 13.65 -11.14 -15.63
C ILE A 215 12.73 -11.96 -16.53
N ALA A 216 11.44 -12.02 -16.21
CA ALA A 216 10.47 -12.70 -17.05
C ALA A 216 10.15 -11.84 -18.29
N THR A 217 10.39 -12.39 -19.48
CA THR A 217 10.21 -11.67 -20.76
C THR A 217 9.56 -12.57 -21.80
N ASN A 218 9.04 -12.00 -22.89
CA ASN A 218 8.39 -12.71 -24.00
C ASN A 218 9.29 -12.99 -25.20
N TRP A 219 10.59 -12.71 -25.08
CA TRP A 219 11.57 -12.86 -26.15
C TRP A 219 12.58 -13.96 -25.87
#